data_AF-N9LID9-F1
#
_entry.id   AF-N9LID9-F1
#
_cell.length_a   1.000
_cell.length_b   1.000
_cell.length_c   1.000
_cell.angle_alpha   90.00
_cell.angle_beta   90.00
_cell.angle_gamma   90.00
#
_symmetry.space_group_name_H-M   'P 1'
#
loop_
_entity.id
_entity.type
_entity.pdbx_description
1 polymer ?
#
loop_
_entity_poly.entity_id
_entity_poly.type
_entity_poly.pdbx_seq_one_letter_code
_entity_poly.pdbx_strand_id
1 'polypeptide(L)'
;MVVAALMPQKKYGSGGLIHDKKYMLSLTWNAPMEAFDDADQFFHGVGVDGVYLPFHKANQFLGMSTLPTFIVNDVIKMPDVDSYVEAYKAHLNTLFAAA
;
A
#
# COMPACT_ATOMS: atom_id res chain seq x y z
N MET A 1 37.14 2.03 30.41
CA MET A 1 36.25 1.44 29.38
C MET A 1 34.85 2.02 29.58
N VAL A 2 34.71 3.32 29.31
CA VAL A 2 33.87 3.90 28.26
C VAL A 2 32.42 3.43 28.29
N VAL A 3 31.60 4.19 29.03
CA VAL A 3 30.31 4.76 28.62
C VAL A 3 29.54 3.93 27.56
N ALA A 4 28.72 2.99 28.01
CA ALA A 4 27.59 2.46 27.25
C ALA A 4 26.27 3.09 27.73
N ALA A 5 26.28 4.40 27.96
CA ALA A 5 25.08 5.16 28.32
C ALA A 5 24.52 5.85 27.07
N LEU A 6 23.22 5.64 26.82
CA LEU A 6 22.29 6.54 26.11
C LEU A 6 22.21 6.51 24.57
N MET A 7 22.17 5.34 23.91
CA MET A 7 21.51 5.29 22.59
C MET A 7 20.11 4.70 22.73
N PRO A 8 19.04 5.44 22.41
CA PRO A 8 17.70 4.85 22.34
C PRO A 8 17.77 3.70 21.33
N GLN A 9 17.33 2.52 21.76
CA GLN A 9 17.38 1.31 20.93
C GLN A 9 16.63 1.62 19.62
N LYS A 10 17.35 1.72 18.50
CA LYS A 10 16.72 1.92 17.19
C LYS A 10 15.76 0.74 16.97
N LYS A 11 14.46 1.02 16.93
CA LYS A 11 13.43 -0.02 16.71
C LYS A 11 13.67 -0.67 15.35
N TYR A 12 13.40 -1.97 15.23
CA TYR A 12 13.50 -2.68 13.95
C TYR A 12 12.66 -1.97 12.87
N GLY A 13 13.25 -1.74 11.70
CA GLY A 13 12.62 -1.01 10.59
C GLY A 13 12.83 0.52 10.59
N SER A 14 13.55 1.10 11.55
CA SER A 14 13.84 2.55 11.58
C SER A 14 15.15 2.97 10.88
N GLY A 15 15.83 2.04 10.23
CA GLY A 15 17.16 2.25 9.62
C GLY A 15 17.16 2.70 8.16
N GLY A 16 16.00 3.04 7.60
CA GLY A 16 15.86 3.51 6.23
C GLY A 16 16.68 4.77 5.93
N LEU A 17 16.90 5.03 4.64
CA LEU A 17 17.70 6.19 4.18
C LEU A 17 16.92 7.14 3.24
N ILE A 18 15.72 6.73 2.79
CA ILE A 18 14.96 7.44 1.75
C ILE A 18 13.60 7.94 2.29
N HIS A 19 13.65 8.65 3.42
CA HIS A 19 12.45 9.10 4.15
C HIS A 19 11.58 10.13 3.42
N ASP A 20 12.16 10.85 2.46
CA ASP A 20 11.49 11.81 1.58
C ASP A 20 10.62 11.14 0.51
N LYS A 21 10.80 9.83 0.29
CA LYS A 21 10.16 9.13 -0.82
C LYS A 21 8.83 8.53 -0.41
N LYS A 22 7.92 8.53 -1.39
CA LYS A 22 6.61 7.89 -1.30
C LYS A 22 6.51 6.74 -2.28
N TYR A 23 5.69 5.75 -1.97
CA TYR A 23 5.30 4.69 -2.90
C TYR A 23 3.77 4.55 -2.93
N MET A 24 3.24 3.97 -3.99
CA MET A 24 1.82 3.67 -4.16
C MET A 24 1.70 2.26 -4.74
N LEU A 25 0.69 1.51 -4.33
CA LEU A 25 0.33 0.24 -4.97
C LEU A 25 -0.77 0.50 -6.01
N SER A 26 -0.58 -0.04 -7.22
CA SER A 26 -1.59 -0.07 -8.28
C SER A 26 -1.80 -1.52 -8.67
N LEU A 27 -2.96 -2.07 -8.33
CA LEU A 27 -3.21 -3.51 -8.29
C LEU A 27 -4.35 -3.90 -9.23
N THR A 28 -4.28 -5.12 -9.77
CA THR A 28 -5.35 -5.73 -10.57
C THR A 28 -5.64 -7.12 -10.03
N TRP A 29 -6.89 -7.39 -9.65
CA TRP A 29 -7.31 -8.66 -9.07
C TRP A 29 -8.56 -9.20 -9.74
N ASN A 30 -8.66 -10.52 -9.83
CA ASN A 30 -9.91 -11.19 -10.21
C ASN A 30 -10.84 -11.42 -9.00
N ALA A 31 -10.35 -11.29 -7.77
CA ALA A 31 -11.23 -11.35 -6.61
C ALA A 31 -12.11 -10.09 -6.55
N PRO A 32 -13.39 -10.22 -6.18
CA PRO A 32 -14.26 -9.07 -5.93
C PRO A 32 -13.79 -8.31 -4.69
N MET A 33 -14.22 -7.05 -4.54
CA MET A 33 -13.76 -6.18 -3.44
C MET A 33 -14.19 -6.72 -2.05
N GLU A 34 -15.37 -7.31 -1.98
CA GLU A 34 -15.95 -7.87 -0.75
C GLU A 34 -15.08 -8.99 -0.16
N ALA A 35 -14.28 -9.69 -0.98
CA ALA A 35 -13.36 -10.70 -0.48
C ALA A 35 -12.31 -10.13 0.49
N PHE A 36 -11.98 -8.83 0.34
CA PHE A 36 -11.01 -8.10 1.14
C PHE A 36 -11.64 -7.44 2.39
N ASP A 37 -12.86 -6.89 2.24
CA ASP A 37 -13.48 -6.03 3.25
C ASP A 37 -14.48 -6.76 4.16
N ASP A 38 -15.07 -7.87 3.70
CA ASP A 38 -16.02 -8.67 4.47
C ASP A 38 -15.29 -9.59 5.46
N ALA A 39 -15.63 -9.47 6.75
CA ALA A 39 -15.05 -10.24 7.84
C ALA A 39 -15.33 -11.74 7.74
N ASP A 40 -16.44 -12.12 7.10
CA ASP A 40 -16.84 -13.52 6.93
C ASP A 40 -16.25 -14.15 5.65
N GLN A 41 -15.54 -13.38 4.82
CA GLN A 41 -14.90 -13.84 3.59
C GLN A 41 -13.42 -14.18 3.77
N PHE A 42 -12.78 -14.55 2.65
CA PHE A 42 -11.47 -15.20 2.60
C PHE A 42 -10.35 -14.42 3.31
N PHE A 43 -10.33 -13.08 3.21
CA PHE A 43 -9.31 -12.26 3.86
C PHE A 43 -9.73 -11.73 5.23
N HIS A 44 -10.87 -12.16 5.77
CA HIS A 44 -11.34 -11.78 7.11
C HIS A 44 -11.43 -10.27 7.34
N GLY A 45 -11.82 -9.50 6.32
CA GLY A 45 -12.05 -8.06 6.43
C GLY A 45 -10.80 -7.24 6.74
N VAL A 46 -9.59 -7.75 6.49
CA VAL A 46 -8.34 -6.99 6.74
C VAL A 46 -8.10 -5.89 5.70
N GLY A 47 -8.90 -5.84 4.63
CA GLY A 47 -8.78 -4.91 3.52
C GLY A 47 -7.56 -5.20 2.64
N VAL A 48 -7.47 -4.47 1.53
CA VAL A 48 -6.40 -4.63 0.53
C VAL A 48 -5.01 -4.40 1.13
N ASP A 49 -4.81 -3.30 1.87
CA ASP A 49 -3.52 -2.98 2.49
C ASP A 49 -3.14 -3.97 3.60
N GLY A 50 -4.12 -4.63 4.23
CA GLY A 50 -3.89 -5.72 5.17
C GLY A 50 -3.31 -6.96 4.49
N VAL A 51 -3.86 -7.34 3.32
CA VAL A 51 -3.31 -8.41 2.47
C VAL A 51 -1.89 -8.07 1.99
N TYR A 52 -1.63 -6.79 1.68
CA TYR A 52 -0.33 -6.30 1.22
C TYR A 52 0.61 -5.84 2.34
N LEU A 53 0.30 -6.11 3.61
CA LEU A 53 1.14 -5.74 4.76
C LEU A 53 2.64 -6.04 4.58
N PRO A 54 3.09 -7.25 4.16
CA PRO A 54 4.52 -7.50 3.98
C PRO A 54 5.15 -6.62 2.90
N PHE A 55 4.41 -6.29 1.83
CA PHE A 55 4.88 -5.40 0.78
C PHE A 55 4.99 -3.96 1.27
N HIS A 56 4.01 -3.49 2.05
CA HIS A 56 4.09 -2.18 2.71
C HIS A 56 5.28 -2.11 3.66
N LYS A 57 5.52 -3.16 4.45
CA LYS A 57 6.63 -3.20 5.41
C LYS A 57 7.99 -3.26 4.73
N ALA A 58 8.13 -3.92 3.58
CA ALA A 58 9.36 -3.89 2.80
C ALA A 58 9.72 -2.46 2.35
N ASN A 59 8.75 -1.68 1.85
CA ASN A 59 8.98 -0.28 1.46
C ASN A 59 9.22 0.64 2.67
N GLN A 60 8.45 0.45 3.75
CA GLN A 60 8.62 1.21 5.00
C GLN A 60 9.97 0.93 5.67
N PHE A 61 10.52 -0.27 5.49
CA PHE A 61 11.86 -0.61 5.99
C PHE A 61 12.96 0.25 5.35
N LEU A 62 12.77 0.68 4.09
CA LEU A 62 13.66 1.63 3.41
C LEU A 62 13.46 3.07 3.89
N GLY A 63 12.42 3.34 4.67
CA GLY A 63 12.06 4.64 5.21
C GLY A 63 10.92 5.34 4.47
N MET A 64 10.38 4.75 3.39
CA MET A 64 9.36 5.38 2.56
C MET A 64 7.99 5.46 3.26
N SER A 65 7.16 6.42 2.86
CA SER A 65 5.75 6.51 3.26
C SER A 65 4.81 6.07 2.12
N THR A 66 3.62 5.55 2.47
CA THR A 66 2.66 5.06 1.48
C THR A 66 1.72 6.19 1.03
N LEU A 67 1.35 6.15 -0.24
CA LEU A 67 0.19 6.82 -0.81
C LEU A 67 -1.01 5.86 -0.82
N PRO A 68 -2.25 6.36 -0.97
CA PRO A 68 -3.44 5.52 -1.09
C PRO A 68 -3.32 4.50 -2.22
N THR A 69 -3.56 3.23 -1.91
CA THR A 69 -3.57 2.13 -2.89
C THR A 69 -4.70 2.30 -3.90
N PHE A 70 -4.43 2.00 -5.15
CA PHE A 70 -5.42 1.82 -6.21
C PHE A 70 -5.56 0.35 -6.54
N ILE A 71 -6.79 -0.13 -6.70
CA ILE A 71 -7.09 -1.51 -7.08
C ILE A 71 -8.32 -1.55 -7.98
N VAL A 72 -8.27 -2.45 -8.97
CA VAL A 72 -9.45 -2.86 -9.74
C VAL A 72 -9.68 -4.36 -9.58
N ASN A 73 -10.94 -4.73 -9.43
CA ASN A 73 -11.42 -6.07 -9.07
C ASN A 73 -12.19 -6.71 -10.22
N ASP A 74 -12.43 -8.03 -10.14
CA ASP A 74 -13.13 -8.84 -11.16
C ASP A 74 -12.60 -8.69 -12.61
N VAL A 75 -11.33 -8.34 -12.78
CA VAL A 75 -10.76 -7.94 -14.09
C VAL A 75 -10.76 -9.04 -15.17
N ILE A 76 -10.98 -10.30 -14.81
CA ILE A 76 -11.10 -11.42 -15.76
C ILE A 76 -12.57 -11.77 -16.03
N LYS A 77 -13.42 -11.80 -14.99
CA LYS A 77 -14.83 -12.18 -15.13
C LYS A 77 -15.70 -11.06 -15.69
N MET A 78 -15.40 -9.81 -15.33
CA MET A 78 -16.14 -8.62 -15.72
C MET A 78 -15.18 -7.49 -16.11
N PRO A 79 -14.42 -7.64 -17.20
CA PRO A 79 -13.45 -6.63 -17.61
C PRO A 79 -14.13 -5.34 -18.05
N ASP A 80 -13.68 -4.20 -17.50
CA ASP A 80 -14.12 -2.85 -17.89
C ASP A 80 -12.93 -1.88 -17.95
N VAL A 81 -12.09 -2.05 -18.98
CA VAL A 81 -10.80 -1.37 -19.11
C VAL A 81 -10.95 0.14 -19.16
N ASP A 82 -11.96 0.66 -19.86
CA ASP A 82 -12.15 2.10 -20.02
C ASP A 82 -12.49 2.76 -18.67
N SER A 83 -13.37 2.15 -17.87
CA SER A 83 -13.66 2.62 -16.51
C SER A 83 -12.44 2.53 -15.60
N TYR A 84 -11.62 1.48 -15.70
CA TYR A 84 -10.39 1.35 -14.91
C TYR A 84 -9.39 2.47 -15.24
N VAL A 85 -9.24 2.82 -16.52
CA VAL A 85 -8.36 3.89 -16.97
C VAL A 85 -8.83 5.23 -16.42
N GLU A 86 -10.12 5.54 -16.51
CA GLU A 86 -10.67 6.80 -15.99
C GLU A 86 -10.58 6.88 -14.46
N ALA A 87 -10.90 5.80 -13.75
CA ALA A 87 -10.74 5.72 -12.30
C ALA A 87 -9.28 5.91 -11.87
N TYR A 88 -8.33 5.29 -12.59
CA TYR A 88 -6.92 5.43 -12.27
C TYR A 88 -6.39 6.85 -12.55
N LYS A 89 -6.79 7.47 -13.67
CA LYS A 89 -6.48 8.89 -13.95
C LYS A 89 -7.01 9.80 -12.84
N ALA A 90 -8.25 9.59 -12.41
CA ALA A 90 -8.83 10.35 -11.31
C ALA A 90 -8.02 10.17 -10.02
N HIS A 91 -7.65 8.94 -9.67
CA HIS A 91 -6.80 8.63 -8.52
C HIS A 91 -5.43 9.30 -8.59
N LEU A 92 -4.76 9.27 -9.75
CA LEU A 92 -3.49 9.95 -9.94
C LEU A 92 -3.63 11.47 -9.82
N ASN A 93 -4.70 12.04 -10.37
CA ASN A 93 -4.95 13.47 -10.28
C ASN A 93 -5.19 13.93 -8.83
N THR A 94 -5.90 13.16 -8.01
CA THR A 94 -6.08 13.53 -6.58
C THR A 94 -4.77 13.52 -5.79
N LEU A 95 -3.79 12.70 -6.20
CA LEU A 95 -2.51 12.56 -5.50
C LEU A 95 -1.41 13.49 -6.03
N PHE A 96 -1.44 13.82 -7.32
CA PHE A 96 -0.31 14.46 -8.02
C PHE A 96 -0.67 15.72 -8.80
N ALA A 97 -1.94 16.11 -8.96
CA ALA A 97 -2.31 17.28 -9.77
C ALA A 97 -1.97 18.63 -9.10
N ALA A 98 -1.43 18.63 -7.87
CA ALA A 98 -0.88 19.82 -7.24
C ALA A 98 0.66 19.81 -7.28
N ALA A 99 1.21 20.50 -8.28
CA ALA A 99 2.52 21.16 -8.26
C ALA A 99 2.43 22.45 -9.08
#